data_AF-A0A8T0DZX1-F1
#
_entry.id   AF-A0A8T0DZX1-F1
#
_cell.length_a   1.000
_cell.length_b   1.000
_cell.length_c   1.000
_cell.angle_alpha   90.00
_cell.angle_beta   90.00
_cell.angle_gamma   90.00
#
_symmetry.space_group_name_H-M   'P 1'
#
loop_
_entity.id
_entity.type
_entity.pdbx_description
1 polymer ?
#
loop_
_entity_poly.entity_id
_entity_poly.type
_entity_poly.pdbx_seq_one_letter_code
_entity_poly.pdbx_strand_id
1 'polypeptide(L)'
;MWSKIIPSFLVTFCLVVIIQSKVPKPDNLADYYKCWTYAECDSDGTAHDKLINCFSSIPFEQLYPIFKYFNDSYYEFHTDSVKGAIQEYCNKSGEDQVNAFVKTFQGIFDYQDMACDSSGMNVKCKSASTLLDCFFSLLNKLKANNECTLN
;
A
#
# COMPACT_ATOMS: atom_id res chain seq x y z
N MET A 1 -16.30 61.78 12.63
CA MET A 1 -16.86 60.93 11.57
C MET A 1 -15.90 59.76 11.38
N TRP A 2 -16.08 58.68 12.15
CA TRP A 2 -15.20 57.50 12.11
C TRP A 2 -15.77 56.50 11.10
N SER A 3 -15.02 56.25 10.04
CA SER A 3 -15.32 55.27 9.01
C SER A 3 -15.26 53.86 9.61
N LYS A 4 -16.41 53.17 9.57
CA LYS A 4 -16.54 51.76 9.94
C LYS A 4 -15.74 50.91 8.94
N ILE A 5 -14.60 50.39 9.38
CA ILE A 5 -13.87 49.36 8.66
C ILE A 5 -14.69 48.07 8.77
N ILE A 6 -15.14 47.57 7.63
CA ILE A 6 -15.92 46.34 7.47
C ILE A 6 -14.99 45.16 7.82
N PRO A 7 -15.30 44.30 8.81
CA PRO A 7 -14.54 43.09 9.04
C PRO A 7 -15.12 41.97 8.17
N SER A 8 -14.74 41.94 6.87
CA SER A 8 -15.14 40.88 5.93
C SER A 8 -13.92 40.10 5.42
N PHE A 9 -12.97 39.81 6.32
CA PHE A 9 -11.75 39.05 6.01
C PHE A 9 -11.58 37.78 6.88
N LEU A 10 -12.61 37.38 7.63
CA LEU A 10 -12.50 36.29 8.62
C LEU A 10 -13.21 34.98 8.22
N VAL A 11 -13.69 34.83 6.98
CA VAL A 11 -14.44 33.64 6.52
C VAL A 11 -13.82 32.99 5.27
N THR A 12 -12.49 33.00 5.12
CA THR A 12 -11.85 32.48 3.90
C THR A 12 -10.77 31.43 4.13
N PHE A 13 -10.55 30.93 5.35
CA PHE A 13 -9.44 30.01 5.65
C PHE A 13 -9.82 28.72 6.39
N CYS A 14 -11.02 28.18 6.15
CA CYS A 14 -11.42 26.87 6.71
C CYS A 14 -11.79 25.82 5.64
N LEU A 15 -11.16 25.86 4.46
CA LEU A 15 -11.13 24.72 3.56
C LEU A 15 -9.74 24.10 3.61
N VAL A 16 -9.40 23.49 4.74
CA VAL A 16 -8.34 22.46 4.73
C VAL A 16 -8.95 21.26 4.02
N VAL A 17 -8.84 21.27 2.69
CA VAL A 17 -9.00 20.05 1.90
C VAL A 17 -7.93 19.11 2.44
N ILE A 18 -8.33 18.12 3.24
CA ILE A 18 -7.45 17.00 3.55
C ILE A 18 -7.27 16.28 2.22
N ILE A 19 -6.24 16.67 1.48
CA ILE A 19 -5.81 15.94 0.30
C ILE A 19 -5.39 14.58 0.84
N GLN A 20 -6.25 13.58 0.64
CA GLN A 20 -5.86 12.20 0.88
C GLN A 20 -4.82 11.89 -0.18
N SER A 21 -3.53 11.94 0.20
CA SER A 21 -2.44 11.75 -0.74
C SER A 21 -2.40 10.29 -1.15
N LYS A 22 -2.95 10.01 -2.34
CA LYS A 22 -2.77 8.77 -3.07
C LYS A 22 -1.26 8.53 -3.27
N VAL A 23 -0.84 7.30 -3.02
CA VAL A 23 0.52 6.83 -3.29
C VAL A 23 0.60 6.51 -4.78
N PRO A 24 1.49 7.15 -5.54
CA PRO A 24 1.62 6.86 -6.97
C PRO A 24 2.17 5.44 -7.17
N LYS A 25 1.61 4.72 -8.16
CA LYS A 25 2.17 3.46 -8.62
C LYS A 25 3.57 3.70 -9.21
N PRO A 26 4.61 2.94 -8.82
CA PRO A 26 5.91 3.02 -9.47
C PRO A 26 5.84 2.66 -10.96
N ASP A 27 6.65 3.32 -11.79
CA ASP A 27 6.71 3.07 -13.23
C ASP A 27 7.08 1.62 -13.56
N ASN A 28 8.02 1.05 -12.79
CA ASN A 28 8.41 -0.35 -12.90
C ASN A 28 8.20 -1.06 -11.56
N LEU A 29 6.97 -1.55 -11.36
CA LEU A 29 6.60 -2.31 -10.18
C LEU A 29 7.49 -3.55 -10.00
N ALA A 30 7.80 -4.26 -11.09
CA ALA A 30 8.61 -5.47 -11.03
C ALA A 30 9.98 -5.24 -10.36
N ASP A 31 10.57 -4.05 -10.44
CA ASP A 31 11.86 -3.76 -9.80
C ASP A 31 11.87 -3.92 -8.28
N TYR A 32 10.70 -4.02 -7.65
CA TYR A 32 10.54 -4.21 -6.22
C TYR A 32 10.37 -5.67 -5.80
N TYR A 33 10.14 -6.60 -6.74
CA TYR A 33 9.84 -8.00 -6.40
C TYR A 33 10.96 -8.63 -5.58
N LYS A 34 12.23 -8.35 -5.92
CA LYS A 34 13.39 -8.90 -5.20
C LYS A 34 13.42 -8.45 -3.74
N CYS A 35 13.12 -7.18 -3.49
CA CYS A 35 13.06 -6.64 -2.12
C CYS A 35 11.89 -7.21 -1.34
N TRP A 36 10.77 -7.41 -2.01
CA TRP A 36 9.60 -8.02 -1.40
C TRP A 36 9.87 -9.48 -1.04
N THR A 37 10.42 -10.27 -1.96
CA THR A 37 10.83 -11.66 -1.71
C THR A 37 11.85 -11.73 -0.59
N TYR A 38 12.89 -10.89 -0.61
CA TYR A 38 13.85 -10.84 0.48
C TYR A 38 13.15 -10.57 1.83
N ALA A 39 12.28 -9.56 1.89
CA ALA A 39 11.64 -9.16 3.12
C ALA A 39 10.63 -10.20 3.65
N GLU A 40 9.83 -10.82 2.79
CA GLU A 40 8.79 -11.79 3.19
C GLU A 40 9.29 -13.23 3.33
N CYS A 41 10.29 -13.63 2.54
CA CYS A 41 10.66 -15.03 2.36
C CYS A 41 12.06 -15.37 2.88
N ASP A 42 13.03 -14.45 2.76
CA ASP A 42 14.45 -14.79 2.97
C ASP A 42 15.10 -14.10 4.18
N SER A 43 14.56 -12.96 4.64
CA SER A 43 15.21 -12.19 5.71
C SER A 43 15.20 -12.91 7.06
N ASP A 44 16.21 -12.66 7.90
CA ASP A 44 16.33 -13.17 9.28
C ASP A 44 15.27 -12.60 10.25
N GLY A 45 14.11 -12.18 9.74
CA GLY A 45 12.96 -11.69 10.50
C GLY A 45 12.86 -10.18 10.60
N THR A 46 13.95 -9.42 10.59
CA THR A 46 13.87 -7.95 10.82
C THR A 46 13.11 -7.20 9.71
N ALA A 47 13.27 -7.59 8.44
CA ALA A 47 12.51 -6.99 7.34
C ALA A 47 11.06 -7.51 7.32
N HIS A 48 10.87 -8.80 7.56
CA HIS A 48 9.56 -9.42 7.71
C HIS A 48 8.73 -8.76 8.83
N ASP A 49 9.31 -8.53 10.01
CA ASP A 49 8.65 -7.88 11.14
C ASP A 49 8.20 -6.46 10.77
N LYS A 50 8.99 -5.73 9.98
CA LYS A 50 8.60 -4.40 9.48
C LYS A 50 7.40 -4.48 8.53
N LEU A 51 7.29 -5.53 7.71
CA LEU A 51 6.11 -5.77 6.88
C LEU A 51 4.90 -6.16 7.71
N ILE A 52 5.05 -7.05 8.69
CA ILE A 52 3.99 -7.39 9.65
C ILE A 52 3.49 -6.12 10.36
N ASN A 53 4.39 -5.22 10.74
CA ASN A 53 4.02 -3.95 11.35
C ASN A 53 3.22 -3.05 10.38
N CYS A 54 3.51 -3.07 9.07
CA CYS A 54 2.69 -2.40 8.08
C CYS A 54 1.25 -2.93 8.09
N PHE A 55 1.07 -4.25 8.05
CA PHE A 55 -0.26 -4.87 8.12
C PHE A 55 -0.96 -4.57 9.45
N SER A 56 -0.24 -4.67 10.57
CA SER A 56 -0.79 -4.51 11.93
C SER A 56 -1.16 -3.07 12.26
N SER A 57 -0.64 -2.09 11.49
CA SER A 57 -1.02 -0.68 11.62
C SER A 57 -2.43 -0.37 11.12
N ILE A 58 -3.06 -1.32 10.41
CA ILE A 58 -4.38 -1.18 9.81
C ILE A 58 -5.34 -2.19 10.46
N PRO A 59 -6.53 -1.76 10.94
CA PRO A 59 -7.53 -2.69 11.44
C PRO A 59 -7.93 -3.73 10.39
N PHE A 60 -8.16 -4.97 10.83
CA PHE A 60 -8.47 -6.08 9.94
C PHE A 60 -9.67 -5.80 9.03
N GLU A 61 -10.71 -5.11 9.53
CA GLU A 61 -11.91 -4.74 8.78
C GLU A 61 -11.63 -3.79 7.62
N GLN A 62 -10.51 -3.06 7.67
CA GLN A 62 -10.04 -2.17 6.61
C GLN A 62 -9.07 -2.88 5.66
N LEU A 63 -8.30 -3.83 6.17
CA LEU A 63 -7.35 -4.63 5.39
C LEU A 63 -8.06 -5.69 4.54
N TYR A 64 -9.07 -6.35 5.09
CA TYR A 64 -9.78 -7.45 4.43
C TYR A 64 -10.40 -7.06 3.08
N PRO A 65 -11.07 -5.90 2.92
CA PRO A 65 -11.55 -5.46 1.61
C PRO A 65 -10.46 -5.28 0.55
N ILE A 66 -9.25 -4.86 0.95
CA ILE A 66 -8.10 -4.74 0.05
C ILE A 66 -7.66 -6.14 -0.39
N PHE A 67 -7.49 -7.04 0.58
CA PHE A 67 -7.12 -8.44 0.34
C PHE A 67 -8.08 -9.13 -0.61
N LYS A 68 -9.38 -9.05 -0.30
CA LYS A 68 -10.44 -9.62 -1.12
C LYS A 68 -10.41 -9.07 -2.55
N TYR A 69 -10.23 -7.77 -2.72
CA TYR A 69 -10.25 -7.14 -4.04
C TYR A 69 -9.13 -7.66 -4.96
N PHE A 70 -7.88 -7.67 -4.49
CA PHE A 70 -6.79 -8.16 -5.34
C PHE A 70 -6.87 -9.67 -5.55
N ASN A 71 -7.33 -10.42 -4.53
CA ASN A 71 -7.45 -11.87 -4.63
C ASN A 71 -8.51 -12.29 -5.66
N ASP A 72 -9.67 -11.64 -5.62
CA ASP A 72 -10.80 -11.96 -6.50
C ASP A 72 -10.60 -11.43 -7.94
N SER A 73 -9.77 -10.39 -8.13
CA SER A 73 -9.71 -9.65 -9.41
C SER A 73 -8.35 -9.67 -10.13
N TYR A 74 -7.24 -10.00 -9.44
CA TYR A 74 -5.89 -9.87 -10.00
C TYR A 74 -5.05 -11.13 -9.89
N TYR A 75 -5.00 -11.73 -8.70
CA TYR A 75 -4.23 -12.95 -8.46
C TYR A 75 -4.92 -13.81 -7.42
N GLU A 76 -5.42 -14.96 -7.84
CA GLU A 76 -6.11 -15.90 -6.95
C GLU A 76 -5.09 -16.68 -6.12
N PHE A 77 -4.97 -16.31 -4.84
CA PHE A 77 -4.32 -17.13 -3.84
C PHE A 77 -5.32 -18.16 -3.30
N HIS A 78 -4.83 -19.37 -3.04
CA HIS A 78 -5.60 -20.50 -2.54
C HIS A 78 -5.75 -20.44 -1.01
N THR A 79 -6.09 -19.26 -0.49
CA THR A 79 -6.20 -18.96 0.94
C THR A 79 -7.06 -17.72 1.16
N ASP A 80 -7.72 -17.66 2.32
CA ASP A 80 -8.53 -16.52 2.76
C ASP A 80 -7.76 -15.58 3.72
N SER A 81 -6.46 -15.81 3.91
CA SER A 81 -5.64 -15.06 4.86
C SER A 81 -4.41 -14.44 4.21
N VAL A 82 -4.03 -13.23 4.66
CA VAL A 82 -2.80 -12.56 4.23
C VAL A 82 -1.57 -13.43 4.47
N LYS A 83 -1.49 -14.10 5.63
CA LYS A 83 -0.39 -15.00 5.97
C LYS A 83 -0.30 -16.18 5.00
N GLY A 84 -1.43 -16.81 4.68
CA GLY A 84 -1.48 -17.90 3.70
C GLY A 84 -1.05 -17.44 2.32
N ALA A 85 -1.44 -16.23 1.91
CA ALA A 85 -1.09 -15.68 0.60
C ALA A 85 0.42 -15.40 0.50
N ILE A 86 1.03 -14.89 1.57
CA ILE A 86 2.50 -14.72 1.67
C ILE A 86 3.20 -16.09 1.60
N GLN A 87 2.71 -17.10 2.32
CA GLN A 87 3.29 -18.45 2.26
C GLN A 87 3.20 -19.05 0.86
N GLU A 88 2.05 -18.91 0.20
CA GLU A 88 1.90 -19.35 -1.18
C GLU A 88 2.84 -18.60 -2.13
N TYR A 89 2.96 -17.28 -1.96
CA TYR A 89 3.91 -16.44 -2.70
C TYR A 89 5.36 -16.92 -2.53
N CYS A 90 5.79 -17.19 -1.30
CA CYS A 90 7.16 -17.63 -1.01
C CYS A 90 7.47 -19.04 -1.54
N ASN A 91 6.44 -19.87 -1.78
CA ASN A 91 6.60 -21.18 -2.40
C ASN A 91 6.70 -21.11 -3.95
N LYS A 92 6.48 -19.95 -4.56
CA LYS A 92 6.64 -19.73 -6.00
C LYS A 92 8.09 -19.37 -6.32
N SER A 93 8.48 -19.51 -7.58
CA SER A 93 9.79 -19.08 -8.07
C SER A 93 9.70 -18.56 -9.50
N GLY A 94 10.75 -17.88 -9.96
CA GLY A 94 10.86 -17.39 -11.33
C GLY A 94 9.72 -16.42 -11.71
N GLU A 95 9.21 -16.58 -12.93
CA GLU A 95 8.18 -15.71 -13.51
C GLU A 95 6.87 -15.74 -12.72
N ASP A 96 6.48 -16.89 -12.17
CA ASP A 96 5.24 -17.02 -11.39
C ASP A 96 5.27 -16.18 -10.13
N GLN A 97 6.42 -16.12 -9.46
CA GLN A 97 6.60 -15.28 -8.27
C GLN A 97 6.56 -13.79 -8.64
N VAL A 98 7.24 -13.40 -9.72
CA VAL A 98 7.20 -12.02 -10.23
C VAL A 98 5.78 -11.62 -10.60
N ASN A 99 5.05 -12.48 -11.31
CA ASN A 99 3.66 -12.24 -11.71
C ASN A 99 2.74 -12.11 -10.49
N ALA A 100 2.88 -12.99 -9.49
CA ALA A 100 2.13 -12.91 -8.24
C ALA A 100 2.35 -11.56 -7.52
N PHE A 101 3.61 -11.12 -7.42
CA PHE A 101 3.95 -9.82 -6.86
C PHE A 101 3.30 -8.67 -7.64
N VAL A 102 3.54 -8.61 -8.96
CA VAL A 102 3.05 -7.52 -9.82
C VAL A 102 1.53 -7.44 -9.80
N LYS A 103 0.83 -8.57 -9.94
CA LYS A 103 -0.64 -8.61 -9.94
C LYS A 103 -1.22 -8.22 -8.59
N THR A 104 -0.65 -8.70 -7.49
CA THR A 104 -1.08 -8.34 -6.14
C THR A 104 -1.01 -6.83 -5.94
N PHE A 105 0.16 -6.23 -6.18
CA PHE A 105 0.35 -4.80 -5.97
C PHE A 105 -0.42 -3.94 -6.98
N GLN A 106 -0.56 -4.40 -8.23
CA GLN A 106 -1.45 -3.75 -9.19
C GLN A 106 -2.88 -3.69 -8.64
N GLY A 107 -3.40 -4.80 -8.09
CA GLY A 107 -4.72 -4.82 -7.47
C GLY A 107 -4.85 -3.88 -6.27
N ILE A 108 -3.81 -3.75 -5.45
CA ILE A 108 -3.82 -2.80 -4.31
C ILE A 108 -3.82 -1.34 -4.80
N PHE A 109 -3.02 -1.00 -5.82
CA PHE A 109 -3.05 0.34 -6.42
C PHE A 109 -4.40 0.62 -7.08
N ASP A 110 -4.96 -0.31 -7.85
CA ASP A 110 -6.25 -0.11 -8.50
C ASP A 110 -7.39 -0.01 -7.48
N TYR A 111 -7.29 -0.70 -6.33
CA TYR A 111 -8.20 -0.52 -5.20
C TYR A 111 -8.08 0.87 -4.58
N GLN A 112 -6.85 1.37 -4.38
CA GLN A 112 -6.60 2.71 -3.89
C GLN A 112 -7.23 3.75 -4.82
N ASP A 113 -7.03 3.63 -6.13
CA ASP A 113 -7.58 4.52 -7.15
C ASP A 113 -9.10 4.60 -7.02
N MET A 114 -9.76 3.45 -7.08
CA MET A 114 -11.20 3.33 -6.91
C MET A 114 -11.68 3.95 -5.59
N ALA A 115 -11.01 3.66 -4.48
CA ALA A 115 -11.42 4.14 -3.17
C ALA A 115 -11.18 5.65 -2.97
N CYS A 116 -10.13 6.21 -3.57
CA CYS A 116 -9.79 7.62 -3.45
C CYS A 116 -10.62 8.50 -4.38
N ASP A 117 -11.05 7.97 -5.53
CA ASP A 117 -11.89 8.70 -6.49
C ASP A 117 -13.39 8.68 -6.08
N SER A 118 -13.78 7.77 -5.18
CA SER A 118 -15.16 7.59 -4.75
C SER A 118 -15.53 8.45 -3.53
N SER A 119 -16.54 9.31 -3.67
CA SER A 119 -17.09 10.07 -2.54
C SER A 119 -17.64 9.13 -1.46
N GLY A 120 -17.07 9.19 -0.25
CA GLY A 120 -17.49 8.37 0.89
C GLY A 120 -16.62 7.14 1.18
N MET A 121 -15.58 6.88 0.36
CA MET A 121 -14.61 5.80 0.60
C MET A 121 -13.31 6.27 1.25
N ASN A 122 -13.33 7.47 1.85
CA ASN A 122 -12.20 8.14 2.49
C ASN A 122 -11.39 7.26 3.46
N VAL A 123 -12.06 6.40 4.24
CA VAL A 123 -11.38 5.48 5.16
C VAL A 123 -10.59 4.43 4.36
N LYS A 124 -11.20 3.82 3.35
CA LYS A 124 -10.57 2.79 2.49
C LYS A 124 -9.42 3.34 1.68
N CYS A 125 -9.57 4.55 1.12
CA CYS A 125 -8.50 5.27 0.44
C CYS A 125 -7.30 5.46 1.39
N LYS A 126 -7.56 5.95 2.61
CA LYS A 126 -6.52 6.13 3.62
C LYS A 126 -5.84 4.81 3.97
N SER A 127 -6.58 3.73 4.21
CA SER A 127 -6.00 2.42 4.55
C SER A 127 -5.10 1.91 3.44
N ALA A 128 -5.56 1.91 2.18
CA ALA A 128 -4.76 1.46 1.04
C ALA A 128 -3.50 2.34 0.85
N SER A 129 -3.64 3.65 1.02
CA SER A 129 -2.53 4.60 0.94
C SER A 129 -1.50 4.36 2.03
N THR A 130 -1.92 4.21 3.29
CA THR A 130 -1.02 3.90 4.41
C THR A 130 -0.29 2.57 4.19
N LEU A 131 -0.99 1.55 3.68
CA LEU A 131 -0.40 0.24 3.42
C LEU A 131 0.69 0.33 2.34
N LEU A 132 0.37 0.95 1.21
CA LEU A 132 1.30 1.14 0.09
C LEU A 132 2.49 2.01 0.50
N ASP A 133 2.25 3.11 1.22
CA ASP A 133 3.32 3.99 1.69
C ASP A 133 4.28 3.23 2.62
N CYS A 134 3.75 2.43 3.54
CA CYS A 134 4.56 1.61 4.45
C CYS A 134 5.41 0.58 3.70
N PHE A 135 4.79 -0.17 2.78
CA PHE A 135 5.48 -1.16 1.97
C PHE A 135 6.58 -0.54 1.13
N PHE A 136 6.25 0.43 0.27
CA PHE A 136 7.24 1.01 -0.64
C PHE A 136 8.30 1.82 0.10
N SER A 137 7.98 2.44 1.24
CA SER A 137 9.00 3.04 2.11
C SER A 137 10.02 2.02 2.61
N LEU A 138 9.58 0.82 2.99
CA LEU A 138 10.49 -0.26 3.37
C LEU A 138 11.28 -0.79 2.18
N LEU A 139 10.61 -1.14 1.08
CA LEU A 139 11.25 -1.71 -0.10
C LEU A 139 12.28 -0.76 -0.71
N ASN A 140 11.99 0.55 -0.73
CA ASN A 140 12.96 1.57 -1.15
C ASN A 140 14.21 1.59 -0.25
N LYS A 141 14.05 1.44 1.07
CA LYS A 141 15.19 1.38 2.01
C LYS A 141 16.04 0.13 1.77
N LEU A 142 15.40 -1.03 1.64
CA LEU A 142 16.09 -2.30 1.36
C LEU A 142 16.86 -2.22 0.03
N LYS A 143 16.23 -1.65 -1.00
CA LYS A 143 16.86 -1.42 -2.31
C LYS A 143 18.06 -0.48 -2.20
N ALA A 144 17.91 0.65 -1.52
CA ALA A 144 18.98 1.63 -1.32
C ALA A 144 20.19 1.05 -0.55
N ASN A 145 19.94 0.11 0.36
CA ASN A 145 20.98 -0.57 1.12
C ASN A 145 21.60 -1.79 0.39
N ASN A 146 21.14 -2.10 -0.84
CA ASN A 146 21.51 -3.31 -1.58
C ASN A 146 21.23 -4.62 -0.81
N GLU A 147 20.21 -4.64 0.06
CA GLU A 147 19.85 -5.84 0.84
C GLU A 147 19.06 -6.86 0.00
N CYS A 148 18.47 -6.42 -1.11
CA CYS A 148 17.57 -7.22 -1.93
C CYS A 148 18.25 -8.03 -3.05
N THR A 149 19.56 -8.24 -3.00
CA THR A 149 20.24 -9.05 -4.02
C THR A 149 19.94 -10.52 -3.78
N LEU A 150 18.84 -11.02 -4.38
CA LEU A 150 18.59 -12.45 -4.47
C LEU A 150 19.71 -13.09 -5.30
N ASN A 151 20.44 -14.02 -4.69
CA ASN A 151 21.49 -14.83 -5.33
C ASN A 151 20.87 -15.86 -6.29
#